data_AF-A0A1H9I863-F1
#
_entry.id   AF-A0A1H9I863-F1
#
_cell.length_a   1.000
_cell.length_b   1.000
_cell.length_c   1.000
_cell.angle_alpha   90.00
_cell.angle_beta   90.00
_cell.angle_gamma   90.00
#
_symmetry.space_group_name_H-M   'P 1'
#
loop_
_entity.id
_entity.type
_entity.pdbx_description
1 polymer ?
#
loop_
_entity_poly.entity_id
_entity_poly.type
_entity_poly.pdbx_seq_one_letter_code
_entity_poly.pdbx_strand_id
1 'polypeptide(L)'
;MFRAKRQEKRKVPERQTDRQRVEVTLISQILLGVLINGVDRQDETAIRTHLLLKQATDEAVSDLVDGHRNRLLRRSEYAHREIMEPFTRAGSSVAVLGLVAFYFLQELVRQEYLCVGRDSALKRALDLLLPALEPAANVPELDGEAQRRLPEFIEKMHRQGYFRKLHLGEVLARPAL
;
A
#
# COMPACT_ATOMS: atom_id res chain seq x y z
N MET A 1 -14.20 -51.15 13.63
CA MET A 1 -15.12 -50.02 13.36
C MET A 1 -14.27 -48.77 13.12
N PHE A 2 -13.83 -48.54 11.89
CA PHE A 2 -12.90 -47.45 11.54
C PHE A 2 -13.70 -46.18 11.18
N ARG A 3 -13.60 -45.13 12.00
CA ARG A 3 -14.15 -43.80 11.69
C ARG A 3 -13.20 -43.09 10.73
N ALA A 4 -13.66 -42.86 9.50
CA ALA A 4 -12.97 -42.07 8.51
C ALA A 4 -12.77 -40.62 9.00
N LYS A 5 -11.51 -40.17 9.02
CA LYS A 5 -11.15 -38.75 9.19
C LYS A 5 -11.75 -37.96 8.04
N ARG A 6 -12.66 -37.02 8.33
CA ARG A 6 -13.11 -36.01 7.37
C ARG A 6 -11.89 -35.22 6.93
N GLN A 7 -11.54 -35.35 5.66
CA GLN A 7 -10.56 -34.47 5.02
C GLN A 7 -11.14 -33.04 5.03
N GLU A 8 -10.46 -32.13 5.73
CA GLU A 8 -10.66 -30.70 5.56
C GLU A 8 -10.40 -30.35 4.09
N LYS A 9 -11.48 -30.01 3.39
CA LYS A 9 -11.38 -29.43 2.05
C LYS A 9 -10.59 -28.14 2.19
N ARG A 10 -9.32 -28.15 1.77
CA ARG A 10 -8.55 -26.93 1.51
C ARG A 10 -9.40 -26.06 0.59
N LYS A 11 -9.88 -24.91 1.08
CA LYS A 11 -10.50 -23.87 0.24
C LYS A 11 -9.50 -23.54 -0.87
N VAL A 12 -9.88 -23.80 -2.12
CA VAL A 12 -9.16 -23.26 -3.27
C VAL A 12 -9.19 -21.73 -3.11
N PRO A 13 -8.05 -21.02 -3.12
CA PRO A 13 -8.05 -19.57 -2.99
C PRO A 13 -8.88 -18.99 -4.14
N GLU A 14 -9.87 -18.16 -3.81
CA GLU A 14 -10.67 -17.46 -4.81
C GLU A 14 -9.75 -16.66 -5.74
N ARG A 15 -9.96 -16.81 -7.05
CA ARG A 15 -9.18 -16.08 -8.05
C ARG A 15 -9.44 -14.59 -7.87
N GLN A 16 -8.39 -13.83 -7.59
CA GLN A 16 -8.47 -12.38 -7.43
C GLN A 16 -9.08 -11.74 -8.68
N THR A 17 -10.02 -10.82 -8.48
CA THR A 17 -10.59 -9.99 -9.53
C THR A 17 -9.56 -8.97 -10.04
N ASP A 18 -9.73 -8.49 -11.29
CA ASP A 18 -8.91 -7.41 -11.85
C ASP A 18 -8.81 -6.19 -10.93
N ARG A 19 -9.91 -5.87 -10.26
CA ARG A 19 -9.95 -4.77 -9.30
C ARG A 19 -9.07 -5.04 -8.08
N GLN A 20 -9.17 -6.22 -7.46
CA GLN A 20 -8.34 -6.57 -6.31
C GLN A 20 -6.86 -6.57 -6.67
N ARG A 21 -6.52 -7.02 -7.88
CA ARG A 21 -5.14 -6.95 -8.38
C ARG A 21 -4.66 -5.51 -8.52
N VAL A 22 -5.49 -4.63 -9.08
CA VAL A 22 -5.19 -3.20 -9.14
C VAL A 22 -5.06 -2.59 -7.73
N GLU A 23 -5.90 -2.97 -6.77
CA GLU A 23 -5.79 -2.52 -5.38
C GLU A 23 -4.46 -2.96 -4.75
N VAL A 24 -4.02 -4.19 -4.97
CA VAL A 24 -2.72 -4.69 -4.49
C VAL A 24 -1.55 -3.95 -5.16
N THR A 25 -1.58 -3.75 -6.48
CA THR A 25 -0.52 -3.01 -7.16
C THR A 25 -0.49 -1.54 -6.75
N LEU A 26 -1.65 -0.94 -6.48
CA LEU A 26 -1.80 0.47 -6.12
C LEU A 26 -1.10 0.80 -4.80
N ILE A 27 -1.09 -0.12 -3.82
CA ILE A 27 -0.33 0.03 -2.57
C ILE A 27 1.15 0.27 -2.86
N SER A 28 1.78 -0.60 -3.66
CA SER A 28 3.18 -0.47 -4.04
C SER A 28 3.45 0.82 -4.83
N GLN A 29 2.52 1.22 -5.70
CA GLN A 29 2.66 2.46 -6.47
C GLN A 29 2.59 3.72 -5.60
N ILE A 30 1.72 3.76 -4.58
CA ILE A 30 1.65 4.88 -3.63
C ILE A 30 2.97 5.02 -2.87
N LEU A 31 3.51 3.92 -2.35
CA LEU A 31 4.79 3.92 -1.64
C LEU A 31 5.95 4.32 -2.56
N LEU A 32 5.89 3.90 -3.82
CA LEU A 32 6.87 4.31 -4.83
C LEU A 32 6.79 5.81 -5.10
N GLY A 33 5.57 6.37 -5.14
CA GLY A 33 5.34 7.80 -5.23
C GLY A 33 5.94 8.57 -4.05
N VAL A 34 5.75 8.09 -2.82
CA VAL A 34 6.40 8.67 -1.62
C VAL A 34 7.91 8.68 -1.77
N LEU A 35 8.48 7.52 -2.11
CA LEU A 35 9.92 7.35 -2.23
C LEU A 35 10.51 8.30 -3.28
N ILE A 36 10.00 8.28 -4.52
CA ILE A 36 10.54 9.08 -5.64
C ILE A 36 10.53 10.59 -5.34
N ASN A 37 9.60 11.06 -4.52
CA ASN A 37 9.49 12.47 -4.16
C ASN A 37 10.26 12.84 -2.89
N GLY A 38 10.64 11.86 -2.05
CA GLY A 38 11.10 12.11 -0.68
C GLY A 38 12.58 11.87 -0.42
N VAL A 39 13.30 11.23 -1.35
CA VAL A 39 14.69 10.81 -1.13
C VAL A 39 15.60 11.18 -2.30
N ASP A 40 16.90 11.27 -2.01
CA ASP A 40 17.92 11.35 -3.06
C ASP A 40 17.91 10.07 -3.90
N ARG A 41 17.98 10.23 -5.23
CA ARG A 41 18.01 9.13 -6.19
C ARG A 41 19.32 8.35 -6.17
N GLN A 42 20.37 8.89 -5.55
CA GLN A 42 21.66 8.23 -5.39
C GLN A 42 21.76 7.41 -4.10
N ASP A 43 20.79 7.53 -3.19
CA ASP A 43 20.78 6.75 -1.95
C ASP A 43 20.56 5.25 -2.24
N GLU A 44 21.48 4.40 -1.77
CA GLU A 44 21.43 2.95 -2.04
C GLU A 44 20.19 2.28 -1.43
N THR A 45 19.74 2.75 -0.26
CA THR A 45 18.55 2.23 0.41
C THR A 45 17.30 2.60 -0.39
N ALA A 46 17.24 3.83 -0.93
CA ALA A 46 16.18 4.27 -1.81
C ALA A 46 16.15 3.45 -3.12
N ILE A 47 17.30 3.24 -3.76
CA ILE A 47 17.38 2.42 -4.97
C ILE A 47 16.87 0.99 -4.69
N ARG A 48 17.30 0.39 -3.58
CA ARG A 48 16.86 -0.94 -3.18
C ARG A 48 15.36 -1.00 -2.88
N THR A 49 14.83 -0.02 -2.16
CA THR A 49 13.41 0.09 -1.84
C THR A 49 12.58 0.23 -3.11
N HIS A 50 13.03 1.05 -4.06
CA HIS A 50 12.40 1.22 -5.37
C HIS A 50 12.30 -0.09 -6.14
N LEU A 51 13.38 -0.88 -6.18
CA LEU A 51 13.39 -2.18 -6.84
C LEU A 51 12.43 -3.17 -6.17
N LEU A 52 12.37 -3.19 -4.84
CA LEU A 52 11.46 -4.06 -4.10
C LEU A 52 9.98 -3.69 -4.32
N LEU A 53 9.65 -2.40 -4.37
CA LEU A 53 8.28 -1.94 -4.66
C LEU A 53 7.84 -2.27 -6.09
N LYS A 54 8.78 -2.19 -7.06
CA LYS A 54 8.54 -2.68 -8.43
C LYS A 54 8.32 -4.19 -8.44
N GLN A 55 9.17 -4.96 -7.76
CA GLN A 55 9.00 -6.40 -7.65
C GLN A 55 7.66 -6.77 -7.01
N ALA A 56 7.24 -6.06 -5.95
CA ALA A 56 5.95 -6.27 -5.31
C ALA A 56 4.77 -6.00 -6.25
N THR A 57 4.89 -5.00 -7.13
CA THR A 57 3.91 -4.73 -8.19
C THR A 57 3.85 -5.90 -9.16
N ASP A 58 5.01 -6.42 -9.59
CA ASP A 58 5.09 -7.55 -10.51
C ASP A 58 4.57 -8.86 -9.92
N GLU A 59 4.86 -9.14 -8.65
CA GLU A 59 4.36 -10.32 -7.92
C GLU A 59 2.83 -10.42 -7.99
N ALA A 60 2.12 -9.29 -7.87
CA ALA A 60 0.66 -9.21 -7.87
C ALA A 60 -0.02 -9.55 -9.21
N VAL A 61 0.74 -9.51 -10.32
CA VAL A 61 0.25 -9.74 -11.69
C VAL A 61 1.06 -10.79 -12.44
N SER A 62 1.94 -11.51 -11.73
CA SER A 62 2.92 -12.44 -12.32
C SER A 62 2.28 -13.66 -13.01
N ASP A 63 1.07 -14.03 -12.62
CA ASP A 63 0.31 -15.15 -13.20
C ASP A 63 -0.52 -14.78 -14.43
N LEU A 64 -0.47 -13.52 -14.88
CA LEU A 64 -1.25 -13.03 -16.02
C LEU A 64 -0.44 -13.00 -17.31
N VAL A 65 -1.12 -13.19 -18.43
CA VAL A 65 -0.54 -12.97 -19.78
C VAL A 65 -0.26 -11.48 -20.01
N ASP A 66 0.78 -11.18 -20.81
CA ASP A 66 1.31 -9.82 -20.99
C ASP A 66 0.25 -8.77 -21.34
N GLY A 67 -0.69 -9.09 -22.23
CA GLY A 67 -1.75 -8.15 -22.63
C GLY A 67 -2.68 -7.77 -21.47
N HIS A 68 -2.99 -8.72 -20.58
CA HIS A 68 -3.83 -8.47 -19.40
C HIS A 68 -3.02 -7.79 -18.30
N ARG A 69 -1.80 -8.28 -18.03
CA ARG A 69 -0.84 -7.67 -17.11
C ARG A 69 -0.64 -6.19 -17.40
N ASN A 70 -0.28 -5.83 -18.63
CA ASN A 70 -0.02 -4.44 -19.03
C ASN A 70 -1.25 -3.54 -18.86
N ARG A 71 -2.46 -4.08 -19.10
CA ARG A 71 -3.71 -3.35 -18.90
C ARG A 71 -3.95 -3.02 -17.43
N LEU A 72 -3.71 -3.98 -16.53
CA LEU A 72 -3.88 -3.76 -15.09
C LEU A 72 -2.83 -2.80 -14.53
N LEU A 73 -1.57 -2.92 -14.97
CA LEU A 73 -0.50 -2.00 -14.57
C LEU A 73 -0.81 -0.56 -14.96
N ARG A 74 -1.21 -0.32 -16.23
CA ARG A 74 -1.64 1.02 -16.69
C ARG A 74 -2.81 1.57 -15.87
N ARG A 75 -3.77 0.72 -15.53
CA ARG A 75 -4.91 1.11 -14.69
C ARG A 75 -4.48 1.48 -13.28
N SER A 76 -3.53 0.74 -12.69
CA SER A 76 -2.95 1.05 -11.39
C SER A 76 -2.16 2.36 -11.42
N GLU A 77 -1.35 2.60 -12.45
CA GLU A 77 -0.60 3.85 -12.62
C GLU A 77 -1.53 5.06 -12.79
N TYR A 78 -2.62 4.90 -13.55
CA TYR A 78 -3.63 5.93 -13.71
C TYR A 78 -4.32 6.26 -12.38
N ALA A 79 -4.76 5.22 -11.65
CA ALA A 79 -5.36 5.37 -10.33
C ALA A 79 -4.42 6.07 -9.36
N HIS A 80 -3.17 5.61 -9.27
CA HIS A 80 -2.12 6.23 -8.46
C HIS A 80 -1.99 7.72 -8.77
N ARG A 81 -1.91 8.10 -10.05
CA ARG A 81 -1.78 9.51 -10.46
C ARG A 81 -2.97 10.34 -9.98
N GLU A 82 -4.20 9.89 -10.23
CA GLU A 82 -5.39 10.65 -9.83
C GLU A 82 -5.52 10.79 -8.31
N ILE A 83 -5.17 9.74 -7.57
CA ILE A 83 -5.22 9.72 -6.11
C ILE A 83 -4.17 10.66 -5.53
N MET A 84 -2.94 10.60 -6.04
CA MET A 84 -1.79 11.32 -5.48
C MET A 84 -1.73 12.78 -5.91
N GLU A 85 -2.38 13.17 -7.02
CA GLU A 85 -2.34 14.53 -7.55
C GLU A 85 -2.55 15.64 -6.50
N PRO A 86 -3.53 15.58 -5.57
CA PRO A 86 -3.72 16.61 -4.55
C PRO A 86 -2.61 16.67 -3.49
N PHE A 87 -1.89 15.56 -3.30
CA PHE A 87 -0.86 15.38 -2.29
C PHE A 87 0.55 15.69 -2.82
N THR A 88 0.70 15.78 -4.15
CA THR A 88 1.97 16.12 -4.81
C THR A 88 2.00 17.55 -5.35
N ARG A 89 0.98 18.39 -5.05
CA ARG A 89 0.99 19.82 -5.42
C ARG A 89 2.05 20.59 -4.64
N ALA A 90 2.57 21.65 -5.26
CA ALA A 90 3.56 22.54 -4.64
C ALA A 90 3.10 22.99 -3.25
N GLY A 91 3.92 22.72 -2.24
CA GLY A 91 3.65 23.04 -0.83
C GLY A 91 3.23 21.84 0.04
N SER A 92 2.91 20.67 -0.53
CA SER A 92 2.68 19.47 0.28
C SER A 92 3.99 18.86 0.77
N SER A 93 4.09 18.61 2.07
CA SER A 93 5.24 17.92 2.67
C SER A 93 5.24 16.44 2.27
N VAL A 94 6.32 15.98 1.65
CA VAL A 94 6.48 14.56 1.28
C VAL A 94 6.51 13.66 2.52
N ALA A 95 6.99 14.18 3.64
CA ALA A 95 6.94 13.48 4.93
C ALA A 95 5.48 13.21 5.35
N VAL A 96 4.58 14.20 5.23
CA VAL A 96 3.14 14.03 5.53
C VAL A 96 2.54 12.98 4.60
N LEU A 97 2.88 13.00 3.31
CA LEU A 97 2.41 12.00 2.35
C LEU A 97 2.89 10.58 2.68
N GLY A 98 4.14 10.43 3.10
CA GLY A 98 4.67 9.16 3.59
C GLY A 98 3.92 8.64 4.81
N LEU A 99 3.63 9.52 5.78
CA LEU A 99 2.83 9.17 6.95
C LEU A 99 1.38 8.83 6.61
N VAL A 100 0.74 9.53 5.65
CA VAL A 100 -0.60 9.16 5.14
C VAL A 100 -0.58 7.76 4.53
N ALA A 101 0.43 7.44 3.71
CA ALA A 101 0.58 6.11 3.13
C ALA A 101 0.80 5.03 4.21
N PHE A 102 1.56 5.35 5.26
CA PHE A 102 1.73 4.48 6.42
C PHE A 102 0.42 4.22 7.16
N TYR A 103 -0.33 5.26 7.51
CA TYR A 103 -1.62 5.10 8.19
C TYR A 103 -2.63 4.35 7.35
N PHE A 104 -2.64 4.58 6.03
CA PHE A 104 -3.43 3.81 5.10
C PHE A 104 -3.05 2.31 5.11
N LEU A 105 -1.76 1.98 5.10
CA LEU A 105 -1.30 0.60 5.24
C LEU A 105 -1.73 -0.03 6.56
N GLN A 106 -1.64 0.70 7.67
CA GLN A 106 -2.12 0.22 8.97
C GLN A 106 -3.60 -0.13 8.91
N GLU A 107 -4.43 0.72 8.30
CA GLU A 107 -5.85 0.46 8.11
C GLU A 107 -6.12 -0.78 7.26
N LEU A 108 -5.35 -0.97 6.18
CA LEU A 108 -5.45 -2.16 5.34
C LEU A 108 -5.09 -3.44 6.11
N VAL A 109 -4.05 -3.40 6.94
CA VAL A 109 -3.65 -4.58 7.74
C VAL A 109 -4.65 -4.84 8.86
N ARG A 110 -5.08 -3.80 9.59
CA ARG A 110 -6.01 -3.88 10.72
C ARG A 110 -7.35 -4.50 10.33
N GLN A 111 -7.81 -4.24 9.10
CA GLN A 111 -9.08 -4.73 8.57
C GLN A 111 -8.92 -5.97 7.69
N GLU A 112 -7.77 -6.64 7.76
CA GLU A 112 -7.47 -7.87 6.99
C GLU A 112 -7.61 -7.70 5.47
N TYR A 113 -7.54 -6.45 4.99
CA TYR A 113 -7.54 -6.09 3.58
C TYR A 113 -6.23 -6.44 2.89
N LEU A 114 -5.13 -6.36 3.64
CA LEU A 114 -3.78 -6.66 3.19
C LEU A 114 -3.11 -7.63 4.15
N CYS A 115 -2.81 -8.83 3.66
CA CYS A 115 -1.91 -9.76 4.32
C CYS A 115 -0.53 -9.67 3.67
N VAL A 116 0.45 -9.13 4.38
CA VAL A 116 1.82 -9.01 3.87
C VAL A 116 2.56 -10.32 4.12
N GLY A 117 2.87 -11.07 3.05
CA GLY A 117 3.64 -12.31 3.14
C GLY A 117 5.04 -12.06 3.69
N ARG A 118 5.50 -12.91 4.62
CA ARG A 118 6.79 -12.76 5.31
C ARG A 118 7.98 -12.55 4.37
N ASP A 119 8.00 -13.27 3.26
CA ASP A 119 9.11 -13.26 2.29
C ASP A 119 8.78 -12.42 1.03
N SER A 120 7.67 -11.69 1.03
CA SER A 120 7.25 -10.88 -0.11
C SER A 120 8.19 -9.71 -0.37
N ALA A 121 8.26 -9.22 -1.60
CA ALA A 121 8.99 -7.99 -1.90
C ALA A 121 8.40 -6.78 -1.17
N LEU A 122 7.07 -6.75 -0.98
CA LEU A 122 6.41 -5.69 -0.22
C LEU A 122 6.89 -5.65 1.23
N LYS A 123 6.98 -6.80 1.92
CA LYS A 123 7.49 -6.85 3.30
C LYS A 123 8.90 -6.27 3.40
N ARG A 124 9.78 -6.70 2.50
CA ARG A 124 11.17 -6.24 2.46
C ARG A 124 11.27 -4.75 2.13
N ALA A 125 10.38 -4.21 1.30
CA ALA A 125 10.31 -2.77 1.06
C ALA A 125 9.86 -2.01 2.31
N LEU A 126 8.82 -2.50 3.00
CA LEU A 126 8.33 -1.89 4.25
C LEU A 126 9.40 -1.90 5.34
N ASP A 127 10.22 -2.95 5.42
CA ASP A 127 11.33 -3.02 6.39
C ASP A 127 12.39 -1.93 6.19
N LEU A 128 12.50 -1.37 4.99
CA LEU A 128 13.37 -0.24 4.70
C LEU A 128 12.63 1.10 4.85
N LEU A 129 11.37 1.15 4.42
CA LEU A 129 10.60 2.38 4.33
C LEU A 129 10.08 2.85 5.70
N LEU A 130 9.63 1.94 6.57
CA LEU A 130 9.05 2.31 7.86
C LEU A 130 10.05 2.99 8.81
N PRO A 131 11.29 2.49 8.99
CA PRO A 131 12.29 3.21 9.79
C PRO A 131 12.62 4.60 9.24
N ALA A 132 12.61 4.75 7.91
CA ALA A 132 12.86 6.05 7.27
C ALA A 132 11.75 7.09 7.53
N LEU A 133 10.53 6.64 7.85
CA LEU A 133 9.41 7.52 8.21
C LEU A 133 9.37 7.88 9.70
N GLU A 134 10.06 7.12 10.55
CA GLU A 134 10.02 7.29 12.01
C GLU A 134 10.38 8.71 12.47
N PRO A 135 11.42 9.39 11.93
CA PRO A 135 11.71 10.77 12.33
C PRO A 135 10.54 11.72 12.07
N ALA A 136 9.81 11.55 10.96
CA ALA A 136 8.65 12.36 10.64
C ALA A 136 7.45 12.05 11.54
N ALA A 137 7.25 10.76 11.89
CA ALA A 137 6.18 10.34 12.80
C ALA A 137 6.37 10.91 14.23
N ASN A 138 7.62 11.20 14.60
CA ASN A 138 7.96 11.81 15.88
C ASN A 138 7.81 13.34 15.92
N VAL A 139 7.46 13.99 14.79
CA VAL A 139 7.12 15.41 14.73
C VAL A 139 5.60 15.57 14.86
N PRO A 140 5.07 16.07 16.00
CA PRO A 140 3.63 16.11 16.26
C PRO A 140 2.81 16.83 15.19
N GLU A 141 3.37 17.89 14.58
CA GLU A 141 2.72 18.65 13.53
C GLU A 141 2.55 17.83 12.25
N LEU A 142 3.58 17.11 11.83
CA LEU A 142 3.55 16.26 10.63
C LEU A 142 2.64 15.05 10.84
N ASP A 143 2.73 14.43 12.02
CA ASP A 143 1.87 13.32 12.43
C ASP A 143 0.38 13.73 12.44
N GLY A 144 0.07 14.82 13.17
CA GLY A 144 -1.29 15.33 13.28
C GLY A 144 -1.86 15.84 11.95
N GLU A 145 -1.02 16.34 11.04
CA GLU A 145 -1.45 16.65 9.68
C GLU A 145 -1.75 15.38 8.88
N ALA A 146 -0.89 14.37 8.93
CA ALA A 146 -1.09 13.11 8.21
C ALA A 146 -2.39 12.40 8.64
N GLN A 147 -2.65 12.32 9.94
CA GLN A 147 -3.88 11.74 10.47
C GLN A 147 -5.13 12.51 10.01
N ARG A 148 -5.07 13.85 9.93
CA ARG A 148 -6.17 14.67 9.41
C ARG A 148 -6.40 14.48 7.90
N ARG A 149 -5.34 14.16 7.14
CA ARG A 149 -5.42 13.95 5.68
C ARG A 149 -5.82 12.52 5.29
N LEU A 150 -5.64 11.54 6.18
CA LEU A 150 -5.99 10.15 5.91
C LEU A 150 -7.46 9.95 5.48
N PRO A 151 -8.47 10.60 6.09
CA PRO A 151 -9.85 10.45 5.65
C PRO A 151 -10.09 10.91 4.21
N GLU A 152 -9.53 12.06 3.82
CA GLU A 152 -9.62 12.56 2.46
C GLU A 152 -8.97 11.59 1.47
N PHE A 153 -7.81 11.02 1.85
CA PHE A 153 -7.10 10.03 1.05
C PHE A 153 -7.95 8.76 0.80
N ILE A 154 -8.55 8.20 1.86
CA ILE A 154 -9.43 7.02 1.75
C ILE A 154 -10.71 7.34 0.98
N GLU A 155 -11.32 8.50 1.23
CA GLU A 155 -12.52 8.89 0.50
C GLU A 155 -12.25 8.98 -1.01
N LYS A 156 -11.08 9.53 -1.39
CA LYS A 156 -10.68 9.60 -2.78
C LYS A 156 -10.46 8.22 -3.40
N MET A 157 -9.89 7.26 -2.67
CA MET A 157 -9.83 5.85 -3.08
C MET A 157 -11.23 5.28 -3.36
N HIS A 158 -12.18 5.51 -2.45
CA HIS A 158 -13.55 5.02 -2.57
C HIS A 158 -14.27 5.59 -3.78
N ARG A 159 -14.13 6.89 -4.05
CA ARG A 159 -14.72 7.55 -5.23
C ARG A 159 -14.19 6.96 -6.54
N GLN A 160 -12.91 6.56 -6.55
CA GLN A 160 -12.29 5.85 -7.67
C GLN A 160 -12.69 4.36 -7.74
N GLY A 161 -13.52 3.92 -6.81
CA GLY A 161 -14.04 2.57 -6.74
C GLY A 161 -13.06 1.56 -6.17
N TYR A 162 -11.96 1.98 -5.54
CA TYR A 162 -10.98 1.12 -4.86
C TYR A 162 -11.27 1.04 -3.36
N PHE A 163 -10.87 -0.06 -2.72
CA PHE A 163 -10.93 -0.27 -1.26
C PHE A 163 -12.33 -0.06 -0.63
N ARG A 164 -13.43 -0.24 -1.38
CA ARG A 164 -14.82 0.12 -0.97
C ARG A 164 -15.34 -0.35 0.40
N LYS A 165 -14.76 -1.36 1.05
CA LYS A 165 -15.17 -1.79 2.41
C LYS A 165 -14.10 -1.49 3.45
N LEU A 166 -13.08 -0.70 3.10
CA LEU A 166 -12.16 -0.11 4.05
C LEU A 166 -12.93 0.99 4.78
N HIS A 167 -12.93 0.93 6.10
CA HIS A 167 -13.57 1.93 6.94
C HIS A 167 -12.50 2.62 7.77
N LEU A 168 -12.62 3.91 8.03
CA LEU A 168 -11.77 4.49 9.07
C LEU A 168 -12.16 3.87 10.40
N GLY A 169 -11.18 3.33 11.12
CA GLY A 169 -11.37 3.08 12.55
C GLY A 169 -11.59 4.38 13.29
N GLU A 170 -12.03 4.27 14.55
CA GLU A 170 -11.79 5.37 15.49
C GLU A 170 -10.28 5.68 15.44
N VAL A 171 -9.96 6.90 15.00
CA VAL A 171 -8.58 7.36 14.78
C VAL A 171 -7.79 7.06 16.04
N LEU A 172 -6.78 6.20 15.89
CA LEU A 172 -6.04 5.59 16.97
C LEU A 172 -5.37 6.66 17.83
N ALA A 173 -5.79 6.75 19.10
CA ALA A 173 -4.86 7.04 20.17
C ALA A 173 -3.74 5.97 20.11
N ARG A 174 -2.64 6.32 19.44
CA ARG A 174 -1.34 5.62 19.29
C ARG A 174 -1.30 4.13 19.67
N PRO A 175 -0.97 3.21 18.75
CA PRO A 175 -0.08 2.12 19.10
C PRO A 175 1.35 2.70 19.18
N ALA A 176 2.03 2.48 20.31
CA ALA A 176 3.46 2.78 20.42
C ALA A 176 4.23 1.99 19.35
N LEU A 177 5.07 2.68 18.57
CA LEU A 177 6.15 2.06 17.80
C LEU A 177 7.20 1.51 18.77
#